data_AF-A0A8J9VTL7-F1
#
_entry.id   AF-A0A8J9VTL7-F1
#
_cell.length_a   1.000
_cell.length_b   1.000
_cell.length_c   1.000
_cell.angle_alpha   90.00
_cell.angle_beta   90.00
_cell.angle_gamma   90.00
#
_symmetry.space_group_name_H-M   'P 1'
#
loop_
_entity.id
_entity.type
_entity.pdbx_description
1 polymer ?
#
loop_
_entity_poly.entity_id
_entity_poly.type
_entity_poly.pdbx_seq_one_letter_code
_entity_poly.pdbx_strand_id
1 'polypeptide(L)'
;MPRKVADLINNSNRFTYSYEVTPDIKVEELDNLNLQPLFFSITWHAHQHQGKNLEIAPLKLANYLRSKRKDVLLNVSCTDLKKDYLNELLQSLQEKDICNLFIISGEKFDPNRSDFKNSLELIAYIRHRTGNYFCVGCAGFPGDDNKLSQLKEKVDAGVDFIITQAFFSYDIYDKFLHECKDLSINVPIIPGTKYSKMSFPDKQQRKTCWDARDRYWECLDDQSIKDVTEKSKACVEFRKIFEKSCPPKWVTHFDRKRDYNIFKEKMQKEGFEPIKDSD
;
A
#
# COMPACT_ATOMS: atom_id res chain seq x y z
N MET A 1 31.03 4.71 5.18
CA MET A 1 30.15 4.15 6.22
C MET A 1 28.73 4.11 5.70
N PRO A 2 28.00 3.02 5.93
CA PRO A 2 26.60 2.92 5.52
C PRO A 2 25.73 3.91 6.30
N ARG A 3 24.74 4.51 5.62
CA ARG A 3 23.87 5.54 6.20
C ARG A 3 22.58 4.90 6.68
N LYS A 4 22.17 5.26 7.90
CA LYS A 4 20.94 4.76 8.50
C LYS A 4 19.73 5.55 8.01
N VAL A 5 18.64 4.86 7.71
CA VAL A 5 17.39 5.50 7.21
C VAL A 5 16.87 6.53 8.21
N ALA A 6 16.85 6.25 9.51
CA ALA A 6 16.42 7.22 10.52
C ALA A 6 17.25 8.51 10.49
N ASP A 7 18.58 8.40 10.35
CA ASP A 7 19.47 9.57 10.24
C ASP A 7 19.27 10.32 8.92
N LEU A 8 19.04 9.60 7.82
CA LEU A 8 18.75 10.19 6.51
C LEU A 8 17.47 11.03 6.55
N ILE A 9 16.45 10.58 7.27
CA ILE A 9 15.18 11.29 7.43
C ILE A 9 15.37 12.51 8.32
N ASN A 10 15.97 12.34 9.50
CA ASN A 10 16.14 13.40 10.49
C ASN A 10 17.05 14.54 10.00
N ASN A 11 18.02 14.24 9.14
CA ASN A 11 18.94 15.23 8.57
C ASN A 11 18.45 15.85 7.25
N SER A 12 17.25 15.49 6.77
CA SER A 12 16.72 16.05 5.54
C SER A 12 15.98 17.36 5.78
N ASN A 13 16.47 18.45 5.18
CA ASN A 13 15.86 19.78 5.27
C ASN A 13 14.87 20.06 4.13
N ARG A 14 14.57 19.06 3.30
CA ARG A 14 13.70 19.17 2.13
C ARG A 14 12.81 17.94 2.01
N PHE A 15 11.74 18.07 1.25
CA PHE A 15 10.91 16.94 0.88
C PHE A 15 11.74 15.86 0.17
N THR A 16 11.61 14.62 0.63
CA THR A 16 12.28 13.44 0.10
C THR A 16 11.28 12.31 -0.11
N TYR A 17 11.63 11.39 -0.99
CA TYR A 17 10.85 10.18 -1.25
C TYR A 17 11.80 8.97 -1.27
N SER A 18 11.23 7.80 -1.05
CA SER A 18 11.88 6.49 -1.20
C SER A 18 11.06 5.65 -2.18
N TYR A 19 11.69 4.64 -2.77
CA TYR A 19 10.99 3.67 -3.62
C TYR A 19 11.01 2.29 -3.00
N GLU A 20 9.85 1.64 -2.94
CA GLU A 20 9.77 0.20 -2.72
C GLU A 20 9.78 -0.51 -4.06
N VAL A 21 10.69 -1.46 -4.21
CA VAL A 21 10.92 -2.20 -5.45
C VAL A 21 10.88 -3.70 -5.18
N THR A 22 10.35 -4.43 -6.15
CA THR A 22 10.36 -5.90 -6.12
C THR A 22 11.65 -6.43 -6.74
N PRO A 23 12.18 -7.59 -6.30
CA PRO A 23 13.45 -8.13 -6.79
C PRO A 23 13.50 -8.48 -8.29
N ASP A 24 12.35 -8.59 -8.94
CA ASP A 24 12.20 -8.88 -10.38
C ASP A 24 12.30 -7.63 -11.26
N ILE A 25 12.42 -6.43 -10.67
CA ILE A 25 12.63 -5.19 -11.42
C ILE A 25 13.91 -5.28 -12.27
N LYS A 26 13.82 -4.80 -13.51
CA LYS A 26 14.98 -4.70 -14.40
C LYS A 26 15.93 -3.62 -13.90
N VAL A 27 17.21 -3.92 -13.82
CA VAL A 27 18.23 -2.98 -13.35
C VAL A 27 18.33 -1.74 -14.22
N GLU A 28 18.03 -1.86 -15.52
CA GLU A 28 17.97 -0.73 -16.45
C GLU A 28 16.86 0.25 -16.08
N GLU A 29 15.73 -0.21 -15.53
CA GLU A 29 14.67 0.68 -15.05
C GLU A 29 15.12 1.51 -13.84
N LEU A 30 15.97 0.92 -12.98
CA LEU A 30 16.57 1.59 -11.83
C LEU A 30 17.67 2.58 -12.24
N ASP A 31 18.53 2.18 -13.19
CA ASP A 31 19.61 3.02 -13.72
C ASP A 31 19.04 4.26 -14.48
N ASN A 32 17.84 4.14 -15.06
CA ASN A 32 17.18 5.21 -15.83
C ASN A 32 16.22 6.09 -15.01
N LEU A 33 16.24 6.02 -13.67
CA LEU A 33 15.40 6.87 -12.84
C LEU A 33 15.85 8.34 -12.91
N ASN A 34 14.96 9.21 -13.37
CA ASN A 34 15.16 10.67 -13.37
C ASN A 34 15.23 11.27 -11.95
N LEU A 35 14.67 10.55 -10.99
CA LEU A 35 14.49 10.95 -9.60
C LEU A 35 15.44 10.14 -8.71
N GLN A 36 16.08 10.82 -7.76
CA GLN A 36 17.02 10.21 -6.80
C GLN A 36 16.32 10.03 -5.45
N PRO A 37 15.83 8.82 -5.13
CA PRO A 37 15.22 8.57 -3.83
C PRO A 37 16.26 8.60 -2.71
N LEU A 38 15.79 8.86 -1.49
CA LEU A 38 16.63 8.85 -0.28
C LEU A 38 17.19 7.45 -0.01
N PHE A 39 16.39 6.42 -0.26
CA PHE A 39 16.76 5.00 -0.20
C PHE A 39 15.82 4.15 -1.07
N PHE A 40 16.25 2.93 -1.37
CA PHE A 40 15.45 1.89 -2.02
C PHE A 40 15.07 0.83 -0.99
N SER A 41 13.78 0.61 -0.80
CA SER A 41 13.22 -0.53 -0.06
C SER A 41 13.08 -1.72 -1.00
N ILE A 42 13.59 -2.89 -0.61
CA ILE A 42 13.54 -4.10 -1.42
C ILE A 42 12.61 -5.10 -0.74
N THR A 43 11.56 -5.53 -1.44
CA THR A 43 10.59 -6.48 -0.89
C THR A 43 11.19 -7.87 -0.66
N TRP A 44 10.61 -8.59 0.30
CA TRP A 44 11.04 -9.91 0.72
C TRP A 44 9.93 -10.93 0.55
N HIS A 45 10.15 -11.91 -0.30
CA HIS A 45 9.17 -12.93 -0.65
C HIS A 45 9.63 -14.31 -0.14
N ALA A 46 9.54 -14.51 1.17
CA ALA A 46 10.08 -15.70 1.86
C ALA A 46 9.73 -17.04 1.18
N HIS A 47 8.50 -17.20 0.70
CA HIS A 47 8.04 -18.42 0.03
C HIS A 47 8.84 -18.79 -1.23
N GLN A 48 9.45 -17.81 -1.91
CA GLN A 48 10.23 -18.05 -3.13
C GLN A 48 11.62 -18.63 -2.86
N HIS A 49 12.17 -18.45 -1.66
CA HIS A 49 13.54 -18.86 -1.34
C HIS A 49 13.70 -19.66 -0.04
N GLN A 50 12.65 -19.75 0.78
CA GLN A 50 12.51 -20.63 1.95
C GLN A 50 13.66 -20.55 2.98
N GLY A 51 14.42 -19.44 2.99
CA GLY A 51 15.56 -19.25 3.89
C GLY A 51 16.63 -20.34 3.80
N LYS A 52 16.85 -20.94 2.63
CA LYS A 52 17.82 -22.05 2.47
C LYS A 52 19.26 -21.61 2.22
N ASN A 53 19.45 -20.49 1.53
CA ASN A 53 20.76 -19.89 1.26
C ASN A 53 20.62 -18.38 1.00
N LEU A 54 21.76 -17.69 0.89
CA LEU A 54 21.81 -16.24 0.67
C LEU A 54 21.84 -15.84 -0.82
N GLU A 55 21.73 -16.79 -1.75
CA GLU A 55 21.78 -16.54 -3.20
C GLU A 55 20.41 -16.17 -3.79
N ILE A 56 19.73 -15.23 -3.14
CA ILE A 56 18.34 -14.86 -3.42
C ILE A 56 18.24 -13.52 -4.14
N ALA A 57 17.17 -13.34 -4.92
CA ALA A 57 16.96 -12.13 -5.73
C ALA A 57 16.99 -10.81 -4.91
N PRO A 58 16.37 -10.71 -3.70
CA PRO A 58 16.48 -9.51 -2.88
C PRO A 58 17.93 -9.12 -2.54
N LEU A 59 18.77 -10.10 -2.20
CA LEU A 59 20.18 -9.85 -1.84
C LEU A 59 21.02 -9.49 -3.07
N LYS A 60 20.76 -10.11 -4.22
CA LYS A 60 21.41 -9.73 -5.49
C LYS A 60 21.10 -8.28 -5.85
N LEU A 61 19.83 -7.87 -5.73
CA LEU A 61 19.40 -6.49 -5.98
C LEU A 61 19.99 -5.51 -4.96
N ALA A 62 20.01 -5.87 -3.67
CA ALA A 62 20.63 -5.07 -2.62
C ALA A 62 22.11 -4.80 -2.91
N ASN A 63 22.86 -5.85 -3.27
CA ASN A 63 24.28 -5.75 -3.59
C ASN A 63 24.53 -4.88 -4.83
N TYR A 64 23.70 -5.03 -5.86
CA TYR A 64 23.75 -4.18 -7.05
C TYR A 64 23.53 -2.69 -6.68
N LEU A 65 22.47 -2.38 -5.92
CA LEU A 65 22.19 -1.00 -5.49
C LEU A 65 23.31 -0.42 -4.61
N ARG A 66 23.89 -1.22 -3.71
CA ARG A 66 25.06 -0.81 -2.91
C ARG A 66 26.29 -0.55 -3.77
N SER A 67 26.55 -1.35 -4.81
CA SER A 67 27.66 -1.11 -5.75
C SER A 67 27.53 0.23 -6.48
N LYS A 68 26.28 0.71 -6.65
CA LYS A 68 25.94 2.03 -7.20
C LYS A 68 25.86 3.14 -6.15
N ARG A 69 26.34 2.88 -4.92
CA ARG A 69 26.32 3.79 -3.76
C ARG A 69 24.91 4.27 -3.38
N LYS A 70 23.87 3.46 -3.63
CA LYS A 70 22.51 3.75 -3.17
C LYS A 70 22.31 3.21 -1.76
N ASP A 71 21.51 3.89 -0.95
CA ASP A 71 21.09 3.34 0.35
C ASP A 71 19.95 2.34 0.15
N VAL A 72 20.07 1.21 0.83
CA VAL A 72 19.17 0.08 0.71
C VAL A 72 18.53 -0.18 2.07
N LEU A 73 17.21 -0.34 2.05
CA LEU A 73 16.39 -0.88 3.12
C LEU A 73 15.94 -2.28 2.69
N LEU A 74 16.43 -3.32 3.36
CA LEU A 74 16.08 -4.70 3.01
C LEU A 74 14.92 -5.17 3.88
N ASN A 75 13.81 -5.60 3.28
CA ASN A 75 12.73 -6.23 4.03
C ASN A 75 13.20 -7.60 4.53
N VAL A 76 12.81 -7.97 5.75
CA VAL A 76 13.05 -9.31 6.32
C VAL A 76 11.77 -9.76 7.02
N SER A 77 11.24 -10.90 6.61
CA SER A 77 10.00 -11.44 7.20
C SER A 77 10.25 -12.53 8.23
N CYS A 78 9.36 -12.66 9.21
CA CYS A 78 9.34 -13.78 10.14
C CYS A 78 8.98 -15.13 9.47
N THR A 79 8.27 -15.13 8.33
CA THR A 79 7.84 -16.36 7.64
C THR A 79 9.00 -17.30 7.33
N ASP A 80 8.88 -18.55 7.80
CA ASP A 80 9.87 -19.64 7.61
C ASP A 80 11.31 -19.27 8.02
N LEU A 81 11.48 -18.29 8.91
CA LEU A 81 12.78 -17.77 9.29
C LEU A 81 13.43 -18.60 10.39
N LYS A 82 14.64 -19.10 10.14
CA LYS A 82 15.47 -19.81 11.11
C LYS A 82 16.56 -18.91 11.69
N LYS A 83 16.92 -19.12 12.96
CA LYS A 83 17.95 -18.33 13.64
C LYS A 83 19.30 -18.43 12.94
N ASP A 84 19.72 -19.62 12.52
CA ASP A 84 21.00 -19.81 11.84
C ASP A 84 21.05 -19.08 10.50
N TYR A 85 19.97 -19.16 9.71
CA TYR A 85 19.84 -18.39 8.48
C TYR A 85 19.89 -16.89 8.71
N LEU A 86 19.12 -16.38 9.69
CA LEU A 86 19.16 -14.97 10.06
C LEU A 86 20.57 -14.56 10.49
N ASN A 87 21.28 -15.44 11.19
CA ASN A 87 22.60 -15.17 11.68
C ASN A 87 23.63 -14.97 10.56
N GLU A 88 23.60 -15.86 9.58
CA GLU A 88 24.39 -15.77 8.35
C GLU A 88 24.00 -14.54 7.51
N LEU A 89 22.70 -14.29 7.39
CA LEU A 89 22.17 -13.12 6.69
C LEU A 89 22.71 -11.82 7.30
N LEU A 90 22.56 -11.62 8.61
CA LEU A 90 23.03 -10.41 9.29
C LEU A 90 24.53 -10.21 9.08
N GLN A 91 25.35 -11.24 9.26
CA GLN A 91 26.79 -11.15 9.01
C GLN A 91 27.09 -10.74 7.56
N SER A 92 26.47 -11.40 6.59
CA SER A 92 26.62 -11.11 5.15
C SER A 92 26.21 -9.69 4.78
N LEU A 93 25.20 -9.12 5.45
CA LEU A 93 24.79 -7.73 5.26
C LEU A 93 25.80 -6.75 5.86
N GLN A 94 26.37 -7.05 7.04
CA GLN A 94 27.40 -6.22 7.66
C GLN A 94 28.65 -6.12 6.77
N GLU A 95 29.10 -7.25 6.22
CA GLU A 95 30.24 -7.33 5.30
C GLU A 95 30.03 -6.53 4.00
N LYS A 96 28.77 -6.25 3.64
CA LYS A 96 28.38 -5.51 2.42
C LYS A 96 27.94 -4.08 2.69
N ASP A 97 28.19 -3.57 3.90
CA ASP A 97 27.75 -2.24 4.32
C ASP A 97 26.25 -2.01 4.08
N ILE A 98 25.42 -3.02 4.35
CA ILE A 98 23.96 -2.89 4.37
C ILE A 98 23.54 -2.84 5.84
N CYS A 99 23.04 -1.69 6.26
CA CYS A 99 22.70 -1.45 7.65
C CYS A 99 21.23 -1.09 7.87
N ASN A 100 20.33 -1.26 6.91
CA ASN A 100 18.91 -0.92 7.11
C ASN A 100 18.03 -2.14 6.84
N LEU A 101 17.21 -2.50 7.83
CA LEU A 101 16.29 -3.63 7.78
C LEU A 101 14.86 -3.15 8.01
N PHE A 102 13.91 -3.69 7.26
CA PHE A 102 12.49 -3.46 7.51
C PHE A 102 11.82 -4.77 7.92
N ILE A 103 11.43 -4.85 9.19
CA ILE A 103 10.94 -6.09 9.78
C ILE A 103 9.42 -6.19 9.62
N ILE A 104 8.99 -7.28 8.99
CA ILE A 104 7.58 -7.59 8.75
C ILE A 104 7.26 -9.01 9.22
N SER A 105 5.98 -9.30 9.50
CA SER A 105 5.59 -10.69 9.79
C SER A 105 5.74 -11.58 8.55
N GLY A 106 5.36 -11.06 7.38
CA GLY A 106 5.38 -11.78 6.10
C GLY A 106 4.03 -12.40 5.73
N GLU A 107 3.91 -12.80 4.46
CA GLU A 107 2.70 -13.45 3.96
C GLU A 107 2.59 -14.89 4.47
N LYS A 108 1.35 -15.32 4.78
CA LYS A 108 1.04 -16.67 5.30
C LYS A 108 1.95 -17.08 6.46
N PHE A 109 2.23 -16.13 7.35
CA PHE A 109 3.08 -16.36 8.51
C PHE A 109 2.45 -17.44 9.42
N ASP A 110 3.23 -18.46 9.73
CA ASP A 110 2.90 -19.51 10.69
C ASP A 110 3.99 -19.53 11.78
N PRO A 111 3.66 -19.20 13.04
CA PRO A 111 4.62 -19.17 14.13
C PRO A 111 5.21 -20.55 14.46
N ASN A 112 4.62 -21.66 13.99
CA ASN A 112 5.15 -23.00 14.21
C ASN A 112 6.25 -23.38 13.20
N ARG A 113 6.33 -22.67 12.09
CA ARG A 113 7.34 -22.90 11.04
C ARG A 113 8.55 -21.96 11.17
N SER A 114 8.41 -20.88 11.92
CA SER A 114 9.47 -19.91 12.22
C SER A 114 10.04 -20.10 13.61
N ASP A 115 11.31 -19.72 13.79
CA ASP A 115 11.94 -19.63 15.11
C ASP A 115 11.55 -18.33 15.86
N PHE A 116 10.85 -17.42 15.18
CA PHE A 116 10.34 -16.16 15.72
C PHE A 116 8.81 -16.16 15.66
N LYS A 117 8.14 -15.98 16.80
CA LYS A 117 6.67 -16.05 16.89
C LYS A 117 5.97 -14.80 16.38
N ASN A 118 6.68 -13.69 16.28
CA ASN A 118 6.19 -12.43 15.75
C ASN A 118 7.37 -11.51 15.38
N SER A 119 7.05 -10.34 14.82
CA SER A 119 8.06 -9.33 14.45
C SER A 119 8.75 -8.70 15.66
N LEU A 120 8.10 -8.64 16.83
CA LEU A 120 8.70 -8.12 18.07
C LEU A 120 9.89 -8.98 18.52
N GLU A 121 9.72 -10.30 18.55
CA GLU A 121 10.82 -11.24 18.88
C GLU A 121 11.98 -11.13 17.90
N LEU A 122 11.69 -10.98 16.60
CA LEU A 122 12.72 -10.81 15.58
C LEU A 122 13.50 -9.49 15.76
N ILE A 123 12.80 -8.38 16.03
CA ILE A 123 13.43 -7.07 16.33
C ILE A 123 14.33 -7.20 17.56
N ALA A 124 13.81 -7.75 18.66
CA ALA A 124 14.55 -7.92 19.91
C ALA A 124 15.79 -8.81 19.71
N TYR A 125 15.68 -9.88 18.93
CA TYR A 125 16.81 -10.76 18.63
C TYR A 125 17.89 -10.06 17.80
N ILE A 126 17.51 -9.32 16.75
CA ILE A 126 18.46 -8.55 15.93
C ILE A 126 19.18 -7.54 16.83
N ARG A 127 18.46 -6.83 17.69
CA ARG A 127 19.02 -5.85 18.62
C ARG A 127 19.98 -6.47 19.62
N HIS A 128 19.58 -7.55 20.27
CA HIS A 128 20.45 -8.28 21.20
C HIS A 128 21.74 -8.73 20.53
N ARG A 129 21.68 -9.19 19.27
CA ARG A 129 22.83 -9.77 18.57
C ARG A 129 23.76 -8.74 17.94
N THR A 130 23.21 -7.61 17.48
CA THR A 130 23.94 -6.65 16.62
C THR A 130 24.03 -5.25 17.22
N GLY A 131 23.41 -5.04 18.38
CA GLY A 131 23.25 -3.74 19.01
C GLY A 131 22.62 -2.74 18.06
N ASN A 132 23.31 -1.61 17.89
CA ASN A 132 22.89 -0.51 17.03
C ASN A 132 23.53 -0.54 15.65
N TYR A 133 24.10 -1.66 15.17
CA TYR A 133 24.64 -1.68 13.82
C TYR A 133 23.54 -1.44 12.78
N PHE A 134 22.45 -2.22 12.85
CA PHE A 134 21.33 -2.09 11.93
C PHE A 134 20.40 -0.95 12.36
N CYS A 135 19.92 -0.18 11.40
CA CYS A 135 18.73 0.65 11.52
C CYS A 135 17.51 -0.22 11.20
N VAL A 136 16.58 -0.33 12.14
CA VAL A 136 15.45 -1.26 12.06
C VAL A 136 14.15 -0.48 11.93
N GLY A 137 13.46 -0.65 10.81
CA GLY A 137 12.12 -0.13 10.59
C GLY A 137 11.03 -1.18 10.80
N CYS A 138 9.81 -0.74 11.09
CA CYS A 138 8.64 -1.62 11.09
C CYS A 138 7.39 -0.94 10.50
N ALA A 139 6.36 -1.74 10.23
CA ALA A 139 5.10 -1.25 9.68
C ALA A 139 4.18 -0.63 10.75
N GLY A 140 3.66 0.56 10.46
CA GLY A 140 2.58 1.20 11.20
C GLY A 140 1.23 1.04 10.49
N PHE A 141 0.12 0.95 11.23
CA PHE A 141 -1.21 0.73 10.65
C PHE A 141 -2.19 1.80 11.14
N PRO A 142 -2.25 2.96 10.48
CA PRO A 142 -3.20 4.02 10.83
C PRO A 142 -4.64 3.50 10.86
N GLY A 143 -5.36 3.76 11.95
CA GLY A 143 -6.77 3.37 12.14
C GLY A 143 -7.01 1.95 12.71
N ASP A 144 -5.96 1.26 13.16
CA ASP A 144 -6.05 -0.06 13.80
C ASP A 144 -5.50 0.00 15.24
N ASP A 145 -6.38 0.33 16.19
CA ASP A 145 -6.01 0.55 17.61
C ASP A 145 -5.34 -0.67 18.25
N ASN A 146 -5.71 -1.88 17.84
CA ASN A 146 -5.09 -3.12 18.33
C ASN A 146 -3.63 -3.25 17.90
N LYS A 147 -3.25 -2.65 16.77
CA LYS A 147 -1.87 -2.65 16.29
C LYS A 147 -1.03 -1.50 16.84
N LEU A 148 -1.66 -0.46 17.39
CA LEU A 148 -0.96 0.66 17.98
C LEU A 148 -0.20 0.25 19.27
N SER A 149 -0.81 -0.55 20.14
CA SER A 149 -0.14 -1.08 21.33
C SER A 149 1.05 -1.99 20.96
N GLN A 150 0.87 -2.88 19.98
CA GLN A 150 1.94 -3.72 19.44
C GLN A 150 3.05 -2.90 18.78
N LEU A 151 2.72 -1.77 18.16
CA LEU A 151 3.69 -0.85 17.59
C LEU A 151 4.56 -0.23 18.69
N LYS A 152 3.96 0.18 19.81
CA LYS A 152 4.71 0.68 20.98
C LYS A 152 5.70 -0.36 21.51
N GLU A 153 5.26 -1.61 21.67
CA GLU A 153 6.15 -2.69 22.11
C GLU A 153 7.35 -2.89 21.18
N LYS A 154 7.13 -2.80 19.85
CA LYS A 154 8.21 -2.89 18.86
C LYS A 154 9.17 -1.71 18.92
N VAL A 155 8.66 -0.50 19.15
CA VAL A 155 9.48 0.70 19.36
C VAL A 155 10.34 0.53 20.60
N ASP A 156 9.79 0.04 21.70
CA ASP A 156 10.53 -0.23 22.94
C ASP A 156 11.59 -1.31 22.77
N ALA A 157 11.34 -2.31 21.91
CA ALA A 157 12.32 -3.31 21.54
C ALA A 157 13.45 -2.78 20.63
N GLY A 158 13.34 -1.55 20.12
CA GLY A 158 14.39 -0.85 19.40
C GLY A 158 14.11 -0.61 17.91
N VAL A 159 12.88 -0.38 17.49
CA VAL A 159 12.62 0.18 16.15
C VAL A 159 13.14 1.62 16.07
N ASP A 160 13.77 2.00 14.96
CA ASP A 160 14.33 3.35 14.73
C ASP A 160 13.43 4.24 13.86
N PHE A 161 12.52 3.67 13.06
CA PHE A 161 11.56 4.41 12.24
C PHE A 161 10.36 3.53 11.85
N ILE A 162 9.27 4.18 11.44
CA ILE A 162 8.02 3.51 11.05
C ILE A 162 7.70 3.87 9.60
N ILE A 163 7.24 2.90 8.81
CA ILE A 163 6.59 3.17 7.51
C ILE A 163 5.13 2.73 7.65
N THR A 164 4.18 3.61 7.35
CA THR A 164 2.77 3.25 7.46
C THR A 164 2.31 2.39 6.28
N GLN A 165 1.33 1.53 6.52
CA GLN A 165 0.53 0.98 5.44
C GLN A 165 -0.18 2.11 4.68
N ALA A 166 -0.42 1.88 3.38
CA ALA A 166 -1.13 2.85 2.55
C ALA A 166 -2.51 3.20 3.11
N PHE A 167 -2.79 4.51 3.18
CA PHE A 167 -4.05 5.08 3.64
C PHE A 167 -4.64 6.03 2.58
N PHE A 168 -5.94 6.31 2.67
CA PHE A 168 -6.67 7.10 1.67
C PHE A 168 -7.12 8.49 2.15
N SER A 169 -7.04 8.78 3.44
CA SER A 169 -7.35 10.10 4.01
C SER A 169 -6.22 10.59 4.90
N TYR A 170 -5.88 11.87 4.78
CA TYR A 170 -4.93 12.54 5.66
C TYR A 170 -5.38 12.47 7.13
N ASP A 171 -6.68 12.61 7.41
CA ASP A 171 -7.21 12.64 8.78
C ASP A 171 -6.91 11.35 9.55
N ILE A 172 -6.88 10.21 8.86
CA ILE A 172 -6.51 8.91 9.45
C ILE A 172 -5.04 8.91 9.86
N TYR A 173 -4.17 9.50 9.04
CA TYR A 173 -2.76 9.60 9.33
C TYR A 173 -2.47 10.64 10.43
N ASP A 174 -3.14 11.78 10.41
CA ASP A 174 -3.04 12.82 11.43
C ASP A 174 -3.45 12.30 12.82
N LYS A 175 -4.59 11.58 12.89
CA LYS A 175 -5.02 10.89 14.11
C LYS A 175 -3.96 9.88 14.60
N PHE A 176 -3.42 9.07 13.70
CA PHE A 176 -2.39 8.09 14.03
C PHE A 176 -1.11 8.73 14.58
N LEU A 177 -0.71 9.89 14.06
CA LEU A 177 0.44 10.63 14.59
C LEU A 177 0.21 11.12 16.03
N HIS A 178 -1.00 11.63 16.33
CA HIS A 178 -1.37 12.04 17.69
C HIS A 178 -1.38 10.86 18.65
N GLU A 179 -2.00 9.74 18.25
CA GLU A 179 -2.03 8.50 19.04
C GLU A 179 -0.62 7.94 19.30
N CYS A 180 0.27 7.99 18.31
CA CYS A 180 1.67 7.62 18.48
C CYS A 180 2.37 8.54 19.51
N LYS A 181 2.14 9.85 19.42
CA LYS A 181 2.72 10.83 20.34
C LYS A 181 2.24 10.63 21.77
N ASP A 182 0.94 10.37 21.98
CA ASP A 182 0.36 10.11 23.30
C ASP A 182 0.96 8.87 23.96
N LEU A 183 1.37 7.88 23.16
CA LEU A 183 2.09 6.68 23.61
C LEU A 183 3.61 6.86 23.65
N SER A 184 4.14 8.08 23.48
CA SER A 184 5.59 8.35 23.44
C SER A 184 6.35 7.60 22.35
N ILE A 185 5.71 7.32 21.21
CA ILE A 185 6.35 6.83 20.00
C ILE A 185 6.96 8.04 19.27
N ASN A 186 8.26 8.28 19.49
CA ASN A 186 8.97 9.47 19.01
C ASN A 186 9.90 9.21 17.81
N VAL A 187 9.90 7.99 17.27
CA VAL A 187 10.70 7.65 16.09
C VAL A 187 10.08 8.26 14.82
N PRO A 188 10.85 8.53 13.75
CA PRO A 188 10.31 9.07 12.51
C PRO A 188 9.23 8.17 11.91
N ILE A 189 8.10 8.75 11.50
CA ILE A 189 6.96 8.04 10.90
C ILE A 189 6.79 8.49 9.44
N ILE A 190 7.06 7.60 8.49
CA ILE A 190 7.00 7.86 7.06
C ILE A 190 5.63 7.41 6.53
N PRO A 191 4.86 8.29 5.86
CA PRO A 191 3.60 7.88 5.26
C PRO A 191 3.86 6.99 4.02
N GLY A 192 3.41 5.74 4.07
CA GLY A 192 3.40 4.88 2.90
C GLY A 192 2.28 5.27 1.96
N THR A 193 2.60 5.54 0.69
CA THR A 193 1.59 5.86 -0.33
C THR A 193 1.66 4.83 -1.45
N LYS A 194 0.54 4.14 -1.72
CA LYS A 194 0.44 3.28 -2.90
C LYS A 194 -0.08 4.10 -4.07
N TYR A 195 0.81 4.46 -4.99
CA TYR A 195 0.38 4.98 -6.28
C TYR A 195 -0.20 3.82 -7.10
N SER A 196 -1.51 3.60 -7.00
CA SER A 196 -2.15 2.89 -8.09
C SER A 196 -2.07 3.81 -9.30
N LYS A 197 -1.62 3.31 -10.46
CA LYS A 197 -1.97 3.90 -11.75
C LYS A 197 -3.49 3.77 -11.90
N MET A 198 -4.24 4.51 -11.10
CA MET A 198 -5.56 4.96 -11.49
C MET A 198 -5.25 5.86 -12.68
N SER A 199 -5.35 5.30 -13.88
CA SER A 199 -5.47 6.08 -15.09
C SER A 199 -6.78 6.84 -14.94
N PHE A 200 -6.72 7.99 -14.28
CA PHE A 200 -7.81 8.93 -14.31
C PHE A 200 -8.04 9.25 -15.79
N PRO A 201 -9.26 9.06 -16.30
CA PRO A 201 -9.51 9.31 -17.70
C PRO A 201 -9.10 10.74 -18.01
N ASP A 202 -8.30 10.95 -19.05
CA ASP A 202 -7.95 12.29 -19.50
C ASP A 202 -9.21 13.04 -20.00
N LYS A 203 -9.07 14.31 -20.38
CA LYS A 203 -10.22 15.12 -20.84
C LYS A 203 -10.98 14.46 -22.01
N GLN A 204 -10.27 13.84 -22.94
CA GLN A 204 -10.85 13.19 -24.10
C GLN A 204 -11.57 11.90 -23.70
N GLN A 205 -10.95 11.08 -22.85
CA GLN A 205 -11.55 9.84 -22.35
C GLN A 205 -12.80 10.11 -21.50
N ARG A 206 -12.80 11.18 -20.68
CA ARG A 206 -14.01 11.62 -19.95
C ARG A 206 -15.14 12.00 -20.90
N LYS A 207 -14.82 12.74 -21.96
CA LYS A 207 -15.81 13.12 -22.97
C LYS A 207 -16.40 11.89 -23.65
N THR A 208 -15.57 10.97 -24.13
CA THR A 208 -16.03 9.71 -24.75
C THR A 208 -16.95 8.91 -23.81
N CYS A 209 -16.58 8.81 -22.53
CA CYS A 209 -17.41 8.15 -21.51
C CYS A 209 -18.77 8.83 -21.35
N TRP A 210 -18.82 10.17 -21.22
CA TRP A 210 -20.08 10.90 -21.08
C TRP A 210 -20.95 10.82 -22.33
N ASP A 211 -20.36 10.95 -23.52
CA ASP A 211 -21.09 10.81 -24.79
C ASP A 211 -21.71 9.40 -24.93
N ALA A 212 -20.99 8.36 -24.49
CA ALA A 212 -21.52 6.98 -24.49
C ALA A 212 -22.65 6.78 -23.47
N ARG A 213 -22.52 7.38 -22.27
CA ARG A 213 -23.57 7.40 -21.25
C ARG A 213 -24.83 8.06 -21.78
N ASP A 214 -24.69 9.25 -22.38
CA ASP A 214 -25.84 10.05 -22.81
C ASP A 214 -26.61 9.35 -23.93
N ARG A 215 -25.93 8.72 -24.89
CA ARG A 215 -26.57 7.87 -25.91
C ARG A 215 -27.29 6.66 -25.31
N TYR A 216 -26.72 6.04 -24.28
CA TYR A 216 -27.39 4.93 -23.61
C TYR A 216 -28.65 5.40 -22.88
N TRP A 217 -28.60 6.52 -22.17
CA TRP A 217 -29.75 7.09 -21.49
C TRP A 217 -30.84 7.55 -22.45
N GLU A 218 -30.47 8.20 -23.56
CA GLU A 218 -31.39 8.56 -24.65
C GLU A 218 -32.12 7.33 -25.20
N CYS A 219 -31.40 6.23 -25.44
CA CYS A 219 -32.04 4.97 -25.84
C CYS A 219 -33.03 4.44 -24.80
N LEU A 220 -32.70 4.51 -23.50
CA LEU A 220 -33.62 4.07 -22.44
C LEU A 220 -34.88 4.95 -22.41
N ASP A 221 -34.71 6.26 -22.55
CA ASP A 221 -35.81 7.22 -22.53
C ASP A 221 -36.75 7.02 -23.73
N ASP A 222 -36.21 6.78 -24.93
CA ASP A 222 -36.99 6.43 -26.14
C ASP A 222 -37.80 5.14 -25.97
N GLN A 223 -37.27 4.18 -25.22
CA GLN A 223 -37.97 2.93 -24.89
C GLN A 223 -38.89 3.06 -23.67
N SER A 224 -39.00 4.26 -23.08
CA SER A 224 -39.73 4.51 -21.83
C SER A 224 -39.27 3.67 -20.64
N ILE A 225 -38.00 3.25 -20.64
CA ILE A 225 -37.40 2.40 -19.60
C ILE A 225 -36.85 3.28 -18.50
N LYS A 226 -37.45 3.18 -17.31
CA LYS A 226 -37.11 4.00 -16.15
C LYS A 226 -36.07 3.35 -15.25
N ASP A 227 -36.07 2.03 -15.14
CA ASP A 227 -35.13 1.27 -14.33
C ASP A 227 -33.98 0.73 -15.18
N VAL A 228 -32.75 1.12 -14.87
CA VAL A 228 -31.54 0.65 -15.60
C VAL A 228 -31.26 -0.85 -15.43
N THR A 229 -31.90 -1.51 -14.46
CA THR A 229 -31.82 -2.97 -14.28
C THR A 229 -32.74 -3.74 -15.22
N GLU A 230 -33.71 -3.07 -15.85
CA GLU A 230 -34.55 -3.66 -16.89
C GLU A 230 -33.73 -3.88 -18.16
N LYS A 231 -33.58 -5.16 -18.54
CA LYS A 231 -32.81 -5.56 -19.72
C LYS A 231 -33.55 -5.17 -21.00
N SER A 232 -33.29 -3.96 -21.52
CA SER A 232 -33.70 -3.56 -22.86
C SER A 232 -32.91 -4.31 -23.92
N LYS A 233 -33.57 -5.15 -24.75
CA LYS A 233 -32.92 -5.74 -25.93
C LYS A 233 -32.47 -4.69 -26.94
N ALA A 234 -33.17 -3.55 -27.02
CA ALA A 234 -32.86 -2.47 -27.95
C ALA A 234 -31.60 -1.68 -27.55
N CYS A 235 -31.33 -1.50 -26.24
CA CYS A 235 -30.23 -0.67 -25.75
C CYS A 235 -28.95 -1.44 -25.36
N VAL A 236 -28.88 -2.75 -25.62
CA VAL A 236 -27.73 -3.60 -25.23
C VAL A 236 -26.42 -3.11 -25.84
N GLU A 237 -26.42 -2.72 -27.11
CA GLU A 237 -25.20 -2.26 -27.77
C GLU A 237 -24.72 -0.91 -27.23
N PHE A 238 -25.63 0.02 -26.93
CA PHE A 238 -25.28 1.27 -26.25
C PHE A 238 -24.73 1.02 -24.84
N ARG A 239 -25.30 0.05 -24.11
CA ARG A 239 -24.80 -0.36 -22.79
C ARG A 239 -23.35 -0.87 -22.86
N LYS A 240 -23.05 -1.74 -23.82
CA LYS A 240 -21.68 -2.26 -24.02
C LYS A 240 -20.68 -1.15 -24.32
N ILE A 241 -21.05 -0.19 -25.17
CA ILE A 241 -20.20 0.95 -25.50
C ILE A 241 -19.97 1.82 -24.26
N PHE A 242 -21.01 2.07 -23.48
CA PHE A 242 -20.91 2.82 -22.22
C PHE A 242 -19.98 2.14 -21.20
N GLU A 243 -20.18 0.84 -20.95
CA GLU A 243 -19.35 0.06 -20.03
C GLU A 243 -17.88 -0.03 -20.47
N LYS A 244 -17.64 -0.11 -21.78
CA LYS A 244 -16.28 -0.13 -22.35
C LYS A 244 -15.60 1.25 -22.30
N SER A 245 -16.37 2.32 -22.42
CA SER A 245 -15.85 3.69 -22.51
C SER A 245 -15.60 4.34 -21.15
N CYS A 246 -16.11 3.76 -20.07
CA CYS A 246 -16.09 4.36 -18.73
C CYS A 246 -15.41 3.46 -17.70
N PRO A 247 -14.74 4.03 -16.68
CA PRO A 247 -14.32 3.28 -15.51
C PRO A 247 -15.52 2.57 -14.85
N PRO A 248 -15.39 1.31 -14.39
CA PRO A 248 -16.51 0.56 -13.80
C PRO A 248 -17.22 1.29 -12.65
N LYS A 249 -16.45 1.97 -11.79
CA LYS A 249 -17.01 2.78 -10.69
C LYS A 249 -17.86 3.96 -11.18
N TRP A 250 -17.53 4.53 -12.34
CA TRP A 250 -18.31 5.62 -12.93
C TRP A 250 -19.62 5.10 -13.50
N VAL A 251 -19.61 3.94 -14.15
CA VAL A 251 -20.84 3.28 -14.64
C VAL A 251 -21.82 3.08 -13.49
N THR A 252 -21.36 2.45 -12.40
CA THR A 252 -22.21 2.22 -11.21
C THR A 252 -22.73 3.53 -10.60
N HIS A 253 -21.88 4.57 -10.54
CA HIS A 253 -22.30 5.88 -10.03
C HIS A 253 -23.36 6.54 -10.92
N PHE A 254 -23.17 6.50 -12.25
CA PHE A 254 -24.09 7.11 -13.21
C PHE A 254 -25.44 6.39 -13.23
N ASP A 255 -25.45 5.06 -13.23
CA ASP A 255 -26.67 4.26 -13.16
C ASP A 255 -27.52 4.66 -11.93
N ARG A 256 -26.90 4.62 -10.74
CA ARG A 256 -27.56 5.05 -9.49
C ARG A 256 -28.05 6.49 -9.53
N LYS A 257 -27.28 7.39 -10.15
CA LYS A 257 -27.65 8.81 -10.27
C LYS A 257 -28.84 9.01 -11.20
N ARG A 258 -28.94 8.26 -12.29
CA ARG A 258 -30.12 8.31 -13.18
C ARG A 258 -31.36 7.81 -12.45
N ASP A 259 -31.29 6.66 -11.78
CA ASP A 259 -32.42 6.11 -11.03
C ASP A 259 -32.92 7.09 -9.97
N TYR A 260 -31.98 7.71 -9.23
CA TYR A 260 -32.31 8.74 -8.26
C TYR A 260 -32.98 9.96 -8.90
N ASN A 261 -32.50 10.43 -10.06
CA ASN A 261 -33.09 11.57 -10.74
C ASN A 261 -34.52 11.28 -11.22
N ILE A 262 -34.76 10.08 -11.77
CA ILE A 262 -36.10 9.64 -12.19
C ILE A 262 -37.04 9.52 -11.00
N PHE A 263 -36.57 8.91 -9.91
CA PHE A 263 -37.32 8.83 -8.66
C PHE A 263 -37.68 10.24 -8.13
N LYS A 264 -36.71 11.16 -8.14
CA LYS A 264 -36.91 12.55 -7.72
C LYS A 264 -37.94 13.28 -8.59
N GLU A 265 -37.88 13.12 -9.90
CA GLU A 265 -38.89 13.69 -10.81
C GLU A 265 -40.28 13.11 -10.58
N LYS A 266 -40.38 11.80 -10.34
CA LYS A 266 -41.65 11.14 -9.99
C LYS A 266 -42.23 11.74 -8.71
N MET A 267 -41.42 11.86 -7.65
CA MET A 267 -41.83 12.48 -6.38
C MET A 267 -42.31 13.92 -6.55
N GLN A 268 -41.67 14.70 -7.42
CA GLN A 268 -42.07 16.09 -7.70
C GLN A 268 -43.38 16.20 -8.50
N LYS A 269 -43.68 15.22 -9.37
CA LYS A 269 -44.88 15.24 -10.23
C LYS A 269 -46.10 14.57 -9.60
N GLU A 270 -45.90 13.46 -8.89
CA GLU A 270 -47.00 12.59 -8.41
C GLU A 270 -47.28 12.78 -6.91
N GLY A 271 -46.43 13.51 -6.17
CA GLY A 271 -46.56 13.67 -4.73
C GLY A 271 -46.20 12.40 -3.95
N PHE A 272 -46.30 12.48 -2.62
CA PHE A 272 -46.02 11.39 -1.68
C PHE A 272 -47.32 10.75 -1.22
N GLU A 273 -47.48 9.43 -1.39
CA GLU A 273 -48.53 8.67 -0.69
C GLU A 273 -47.99 8.23 0.68
N PRO A 274 -48.52 8.73 1.80
CA PRO A 274 -48.18 8.22 3.12
C PRO A 274 -48.63 6.76 3.22
N ILE A 275 -47.76 5.93 3.80
CA ILE A 275 -48.15 4.61 4.25
C ILE A 275 -49.30 4.81 5.24
N LYS A 276 -50.48 4.27 4.94
CA LYS A 276 -51.57 4.23 5.90
C LYS A 276 -51.10 3.38 7.06
N ASP A 277 -50.90 4.01 8.22
CA ASP A 277 -50.76 3.27 9.48
C ASP A 277 -52.01 2.42 9.64
N SER A 278 -51.82 1.10 9.74
CA SER A 278 -52.89 0.17 10.04
C SER A 278 -53.24 0.28 11.52
N ASP A 279 -54.36 0.95 11.82
CA ASP A 279 -55.04 0.88 13.12
C ASP A 279 -55.47 -0.56 13.48
#